data_AF-A0AA92X4K3-F1
#
_entry.id   AF-A0AA92X4K3-F1
#
_cell.length_a   1.000
_cell.length_b   1.000
_cell.length_c   1.000
_cell.angle_alpha   90.00
_cell.angle_beta   90.00
_cell.angle_gamma   90.00
#
_symmetry.space_group_name_H-M   'P 1'
#
loop_
_entity.id
_entity.type
_entity.pdbx_description
1 polymer ?
#
loop_
_entity_poly.entity_id
_entity_poly.type
_entity_poly.pdbx_seq_one_letter_code
_entity_poly.pdbx_strand_id
1 'polypeptide(L)'
;MRLIALMFAALLSWSAAAAIDTYKFNSVEQEQQYRELTEQLRCPKCQNNSIADSNAIIAADMRTKVYELMMQGQNKQQIIDYMVARYGNFVTYEPPVTPATLILWVGPLLFVLIGGAVVILRTRRRRAGTVNDEFSEQEQQRLAALLKETDRKKP
;
A
#
# COMPACT_ATOMS: atom_id res chain seq x y z
N MET A 1 46.48 33.48 6.22
CA MET A 1 45.10 33.15 6.64
C MET A 1 44.44 32.08 5.76
N ARG A 2 44.37 32.25 4.42
CA ARG A 2 43.70 31.28 3.52
C ARG A 2 44.29 29.86 3.54
N LEU A 3 45.62 29.73 3.58
CA LEU A 3 46.30 28.43 3.68
C LEU A 3 46.03 27.71 5.00
N ILE A 4 45.96 28.45 6.11
CA ILE A 4 45.64 27.90 7.43
C ILE A 4 44.19 27.40 7.48
N ALA A 5 43.26 28.15 6.88
CA ALA A 5 41.86 27.75 6.78
C ALA A 5 41.66 26.50 5.92
N LEU A 6 42.40 26.36 4.80
CA LEU A 6 42.38 25.16 3.96
C LEU A 6 42.98 23.94 4.68
N MET A 7 44.08 24.13 5.43
CA MET A 7 44.70 23.05 6.20
C MET A 7 43.78 22.58 7.34
N PHE A 8 43.09 23.51 8.00
CA PHE A 8 42.12 23.19 9.06
C PHE A 8 40.88 22.48 8.51
N ALA A 9 40.37 22.90 7.34
CA ALA A 9 39.27 22.22 6.65
C ALA A 9 39.66 20.80 6.20
N ALA A 10 40.91 20.58 5.76
CA ALA A 10 41.40 19.25 5.38
C ALA A 10 41.54 18.31 6.60
N LEU A 11 41.96 18.83 7.76
CA LEU A 11 42.07 18.07 9.00
C LEU A 11 40.71 17.64 9.56
N LEU A 12 39.65 18.43 9.35
CA LEU A 12 38.28 18.10 9.76
C LEU A 12 37.67 16.95 8.92
N SER A 13 38.12 16.76 7.68
CA SER A 13 37.60 15.75 6.75
C SER A 13 38.09 14.31 7.02
N TRP A 14 39.05 14.10 7.93
CA TRP A 14 39.65 12.77 8.17
C TRP A 14 38.85 11.90 9.16
N SER A 15 37.73 12.37 9.72
CA SER A 15 36.95 11.57 10.67
C SER A 15 35.80 10.81 10.01
N ALA A 16 36.13 9.75 9.25
CA ALA A 16 35.16 8.77 8.77
C ALA A 16 35.56 7.36 9.23
N ALA A 17 35.22 7.02 10.47
CA ALA A 17 35.32 5.65 10.96
C ALA A 17 33.99 4.93 10.71
N ALA A 18 33.92 4.11 9.66
CA ALA A 18 32.80 3.22 9.44
C ALA A 18 33.03 1.92 10.22
N ALA A 19 32.24 1.67 11.24
CA ALA A 19 32.20 0.37 11.90
C ALA A 19 31.50 -0.63 10.96
N ILE A 20 32.29 -1.47 10.29
CA ILE A 20 31.77 -2.59 9.49
C ILE A 20 31.65 -3.78 10.43
N ASP A 21 30.42 -4.27 10.62
CA ASP A 21 30.18 -5.51 11.36
C ASP A 21 30.77 -6.69 10.56
N THR A 22 31.79 -7.34 11.11
CA THR A 22 32.44 -8.50 10.46
C THR A 22 31.91 -9.80 11.06
N TYR A 23 30.96 -10.42 10.35
CA TYR A 23 30.41 -11.73 10.71
C TYR A 23 31.20 -12.86 10.04
N LYS A 24 31.29 -14.01 10.71
CA LYS A 24 31.91 -15.23 10.15
C LYS A 24 30.81 -16.19 9.68
N PHE A 25 30.86 -16.59 8.42
CA PHE A 25 29.91 -17.54 7.82
C PHE A 25 30.59 -18.87 7.54
N ASN A 26 29.80 -19.95 7.54
CA ASN A 26 30.28 -21.31 7.26
C ASN A 26 30.45 -21.57 5.75
N SER A 27 29.78 -20.78 4.90
CA SER A 27 29.89 -20.87 3.45
C SER A 27 29.58 -19.54 2.77
N VAL A 28 29.92 -19.43 1.48
CA VAL A 28 29.64 -18.23 0.65
C VAL A 28 28.13 -18.05 0.46
N GLU A 29 27.39 -19.16 0.33
CA GLU A 29 25.93 -19.14 0.19
C GLU A 29 25.27 -18.59 1.46
N GLN A 30 25.79 -18.93 2.64
CA GLN A 30 25.27 -18.40 3.90
C GLN A 30 25.52 -16.89 4.01
N GLU A 31 26.69 -16.40 3.58
CA GLU A 31 26.98 -14.97 3.52
C GLU A 31 26.05 -14.24 2.54
N GLN A 32 25.81 -14.82 1.36
CA GLN A 32 24.89 -14.26 0.37
C GLN A 32 23.46 -14.18 0.92
N GLN A 33 22.99 -15.25 1.56
CA GLN A 33 21.67 -15.27 2.21
C GLN A 33 21.55 -14.19 3.29
N TYR A 34 22.63 -13.97 4.07
CA TYR A 34 22.66 -12.90 5.07
C TYR A 34 22.54 -11.53 4.42
N ARG A 35 23.32 -11.26 3.37
CA ARG A 35 23.29 -9.98 2.64
C ARG A 35 21.89 -9.71 2.08
N GLU A 36 21.31 -10.67 1.38
CA GLU A 36 19.94 -10.57 0.84
C GLU A 36 18.91 -10.26 1.91
N LEU A 37 18.97 -10.96 3.07
CA LEU A 37 18.04 -10.72 4.18
C LEU A 37 18.20 -9.32 4.74
N THR A 38 19.43 -8.84 4.93
CA THR A 38 19.69 -7.50 5.49
C THR A 38 19.31 -6.37 4.52
N GLU A 39 19.32 -6.62 3.21
CA GLU A 39 18.83 -5.66 2.21
C GLU A 39 17.30 -5.64 2.13
N GLN A 40 16.64 -6.80 2.30
CA GLN A 40 15.17 -6.92 2.29
C GLN A 40 14.50 -6.44 3.58
N LEU A 41 15.27 -6.31 4.67
CA LEU A 41 14.76 -5.80 5.93
C LEU A 41 15.03 -4.29 6.04
N ARG A 42 13.98 -3.51 6.32
CA ARG A 42 14.02 -2.07 6.55
C ARG A 42 14.27 -1.75 8.02
N CYS A 43 14.99 -0.66 8.28
CA CYS A 43 15.08 -0.08 9.62
C CYS A 43 13.79 0.70 9.94
N PRO A 44 12.98 0.30 10.94
CA PRO A 44 11.68 0.93 11.25
C PRO A 44 11.82 2.33 11.89
N LYS A 45 13.03 2.75 12.24
CA LYS A 45 13.32 4.07 12.83
C LYS A 45 14.10 4.99 11.89
N CYS A 46 14.44 4.52 10.69
CA CYS A 46 15.28 5.22 9.74
C CYS A 46 14.45 5.75 8.57
N GLN A 47 14.98 6.72 7.82
CA GLN A 47 14.35 7.23 6.61
C GLN A 47 14.50 6.24 5.46
N ASN A 48 13.59 5.26 5.36
CA ASN A 48 13.47 4.32 4.23
C ASN A 48 14.78 3.63 3.81
N ASN A 49 15.62 3.27 4.79
CA ASN A 49 16.88 2.56 4.56
C ASN A 49 16.75 1.08 4.96
N SER A 50 17.50 0.22 4.27
CA SER A 50 17.70 -1.17 4.69
C SER A 50 18.47 -1.24 6.01
N ILE A 51 18.43 -2.37 6.71
CA ILE A 51 19.29 -2.59 7.88
C ILE A 51 20.74 -2.84 7.46
N ALA A 52 21.00 -3.22 6.21
CA ALA A 52 22.35 -3.32 5.65
C ALA A 52 23.04 -1.94 5.60
N ASP A 53 22.32 -0.92 5.12
CA ASP A 53 22.88 0.42 4.85
C ASP A 53 22.76 1.39 6.03
N SER A 54 21.91 1.08 7.01
CA SER A 54 21.68 1.98 8.13
C SER A 54 22.69 1.77 9.27
N ASN A 55 23.30 2.86 9.73
CA ASN A 55 24.16 2.88 10.92
C ASN A 55 23.38 3.12 12.23
N ALA A 56 22.05 2.98 12.24
CA ALA A 56 21.27 3.14 13.46
C ALA A 56 21.51 1.96 14.42
N ILE A 57 21.49 2.23 15.73
CA ILE A 57 21.68 1.19 16.77
C ILE A 57 20.66 0.05 16.61
N ILE A 58 19.42 0.36 16.23
CA ILE A 58 18.39 -0.65 15.97
C ILE A 58 18.71 -1.52 14.75
N ALA A 59 19.33 -0.95 13.71
CA ALA A 59 19.74 -1.71 12.52
C ALA A 59 20.90 -2.66 12.85
N ALA A 60 21.83 -2.22 13.69
CA ALA A 60 22.89 -3.09 14.21
C ALA A 60 22.33 -4.27 15.02
N ASP A 61 21.42 -4.02 15.97
CA ASP A 61 20.72 -5.07 16.75
C ASP A 61 20.01 -6.07 15.82
N MET A 62 19.28 -5.56 14.83
CA MET A 62 18.58 -6.41 13.86
C MET A 62 19.54 -7.25 13.02
N ARG A 63 20.66 -6.68 12.55
CA ARG A 63 21.70 -7.42 11.80
C ARG A 63 22.29 -8.56 12.65
N THR A 64 22.62 -8.28 13.91
CA THR A 64 23.06 -9.31 14.85
C THR A 64 22.00 -10.40 15.02
N LYS A 65 20.72 -10.01 15.11
CA LYS A 65 19.63 -10.97 15.27
C LYS A 65 19.40 -11.84 14.02
N VAL A 66 19.52 -11.28 12.82
CA VAL A 66 19.50 -12.05 11.56
C VAL A 66 20.62 -13.08 11.58
N TYR A 67 21.84 -12.67 11.94
CA TYR A 67 22.99 -13.55 12.02
C TYR A 67 22.76 -14.70 13.02
N GLU A 68 22.28 -14.41 14.23
CA GLU A 68 21.97 -15.43 15.24
C GLU A 68 20.98 -16.48 14.74
N LEU A 69 19.87 -16.05 14.14
CA LEU A 69 18.83 -16.97 13.65
C LEU A 69 19.34 -17.82 12.48
N MET A 70 20.18 -17.24 11.63
CA MET A 70 20.82 -17.97 10.54
C MET A 70 21.80 -19.04 11.05
N MET A 71 22.57 -18.73 12.08
CA MET A 71 23.48 -19.70 12.74
C MET A 71 22.72 -20.80 13.49
N GLN A 72 21.47 -20.52 13.91
CA GLN A 72 20.55 -21.51 14.46
C GLN A 72 19.91 -22.41 13.38
N GLY A 73 20.21 -22.20 12.11
CA GLY A 73 19.67 -23.00 11.00
C GLY A 73 18.25 -22.63 10.58
N GLN A 74 17.77 -21.44 10.95
CA GLN A 74 16.47 -20.96 10.48
C GLN A 74 16.52 -20.60 9.00
N ASN A 75 15.43 -20.90 8.29
CA ASN A 75 15.29 -20.52 6.90
C ASN A 75 14.90 -19.03 6.75
N LYS A 76 15.01 -18.52 5.52
CA LYS A 76 14.73 -17.11 5.18
C LYS A 76 13.36 -16.63 5.69
N GLN A 77 12.31 -17.41 5.47
CA GLN A 77 10.95 -17.02 5.84
C GLN A 77 10.78 -16.96 7.36
N GLN A 78 11.32 -17.94 8.09
CA GLN A 78 11.29 -17.95 9.56
C GLN A 78 11.99 -16.72 10.16
N ILE A 79 13.12 -16.31 9.57
CA ILE A 79 13.83 -15.10 9.98
C ILE A 79 12.95 -13.87 9.73
N ILE A 80 12.35 -13.74 8.55
CA ILE A 80 11.47 -12.61 8.23
C ILE A 80 10.25 -12.59 9.16
N ASP A 81 9.61 -13.73 9.40
CA ASP A 81 8.46 -13.86 10.29
C ASP A 81 8.82 -13.45 11.72
N TYR A 82 9.99 -13.86 12.22
CA TYR A 82 10.50 -13.41 13.51
C TYR A 82 10.69 -11.89 13.53
N MET A 83 11.30 -11.32 12.49
CA MET A 83 11.55 -9.89 12.39
C MET A 83 10.23 -9.11 12.37
N VAL A 84 9.23 -9.58 11.63
CA VAL A 84 7.89 -8.98 11.59
C VAL A 84 7.19 -9.10 12.95
N ALA A 85 7.27 -10.27 13.59
CA ALA A 85 6.65 -10.49 14.90
C ALA A 85 7.26 -9.58 15.99
N ARG A 86 8.56 -9.30 15.91
CA ARG A 86 9.28 -8.52 16.92
C ARG A 86 9.33 -7.02 16.63
N TYR A 87 9.53 -6.63 15.38
CA TYR A 87 9.77 -5.25 14.96
C TYR A 87 8.61 -4.65 14.13
N GLY A 88 7.61 -5.46 13.77
CA GLY A 88 6.37 -5.04 13.11
C GLY A 88 6.39 -5.18 11.59
N ASN A 89 5.24 -4.97 10.95
CA ASN A 89 5.06 -5.17 9.50
C ASN A 89 5.90 -4.23 8.62
N PHE A 90 6.35 -3.09 9.14
CA PHE A 90 7.16 -2.11 8.40
C PHE A 90 8.62 -2.51 8.23
N VAL A 91 9.02 -3.62 8.86
CA VAL A 91 10.40 -4.13 8.82
C VAL A 91 10.75 -4.79 7.49
N THR A 92 9.76 -5.11 6.64
CA THR A 92 9.98 -5.80 5.37
C THR A 92 9.45 -4.93 4.22
N TYR A 93 10.09 -5.01 3.04
CA TYR A 93 9.53 -4.42 1.81
C TYR A 93 8.24 -5.12 1.35
N GLU A 94 8.07 -6.38 1.73
CA GLU A 94 6.93 -7.22 1.40
C GLU A 94 6.17 -7.57 2.68
N PRO A 95 5.26 -6.70 3.16
CA PRO A 95 4.49 -6.98 4.35
C PRO A 95 3.57 -8.18 4.12
N PRO A 96 3.33 -9.02 5.15
CA PRO A 96 2.50 -10.21 5.01
C PRO A 96 1.06 -9.85 4.67
N VAL A 97 0.40 -10.73 3.91
CA VAL A 97 -1.04 -10.61 3.63
C VAL A 97 -1.83 -10.93 4.91
N THR A 98 -2.46 -9.91 5.47
CA THR A 98 -3.35 -10.02 6.65
C THR A 98 -4.81 -9.84 6.24
N PRO A 99 -5.78 -10.30 7.06
CA PRO A 99 -7.20 -10.02 6.83
C PRO A 99 -7.51 -8.52 6.70
N ALA A 100 -6.81 -7.69 7.49
CA ALA A 100 -6.97 -6.23 7.44
C ALA A 100 -6.49 -5.65 6.10
N THR A 101 -5.31 -6.08 5.60
CA THR A 101 -4.84 -5.66 4.28
C THR A 101 -5.78 -6.16 3.17
N LEU A 102 -6.33 -7.37 3.28
CA LEU A 102 -7.31 -7.90 2.32
C LEU A 102 -8.55 -7.02 2.23
N ILE A 103 -9.10 -6.57 3.36
CA ILE A 103 -10.24 -5.65 3.39
C ILE A 103 -9.88 -4.33 2.71
N LEU A 104 -8.67 -3.81 2.91
CA LEU A 104 -8.22 -2.57 2.27
C LEU A 104 -8.19 -2.68 0.74
N TRP A 105 -7.80 -3.85 0.20
CA TRP A 105 -7.74 -4.08 -1.24
C TRP A 105 -9.10 -4.46 -1.86
N VAL A 106 -9.88 -5.33 -1.20
CA VAL A 106 -11.17 -5.82 -1.70
C VAL A 106 -12.31 -4.83 -1.42
N GLY A 107 -12.21 -4.07 -0.34
CA GLY A 107 -13.24 -3.13 0.11
C GLY A 107 -13.68 -2.11 -0.95
N PRO A 108 -12.75 -1.41 -1.62
CA PRO A 108 -13.10 -0.47 -2.70
C PRO A 108 -13.85 -1.14 -3.86
N LEU A 109 -13.40 -2.32 -4.30
CA LEU A 109 -14.06 -3.07 -5.36
C LEU A 109 -15.49 -3.46 -4.95
N LEU A 110 -15.63 -4.01 -3.74
CA LEU A 110 -16.93 -4.40 -3.20
C LEU A 110 -17.88 -3.20 -3.06
N PHE A 111 -17.37 -2.06 -2.62
CA PHE A 111 -18.14 -0.82 -2.49
C PHE A 111 -18.70 -0.34 -3.84
N VAL A 112 -17.86 -0.34 -4.88
CA VAL A 112 -18.30 0.04 -6.24
C VAL A 112 -19.35 -0.93 -6.77
N LEU A 113 -19.15 -2.24 -6.60
CA LEU A 113 -20.10 -3.26 -7.04
C LEU A 113 -21.45 -3.12 -6.35
N ILE A 114 -21.46 -2.95 -5.02
CA ILE A 114 -22.69 -2.77 -4.24
C ILE A 114 -23.37 -1.46 -4.63
N GLY A 115 -22.63 -0.35 -4.68
CA GLY A 115 -23.17 0.96 -5.05
C GLY A 115 -23.77 0.95 -6.46
N GLY A 116 -23.07 0.39 -7.43
CA GLY A 116 -23.54 0.23 -8.81
C GLY A 116 -24.81 -0.63 -8.89
N ALA A 117 -24.83 -1.77 -8.19
CA ALA A 117 -26.01 -2.64 -8.12
C ALA A 117 -27.23 -1.90 -7.55
N VAL A 118 -27.06 -1.13 -6.46
CA VAL A 118 -28.13 -0.33 -5.86
C VAL A 118 -28.70 0.70 -6.83
N VAL A 119 -27.83 1.43 -7.55
CA VAL A 119 -28.26 2.42 -8.57
C VAL A 119 -29.03 1.75 -9.70
N ILE A 120 -28.54 0.62 -10.23
CA ILE A 120 -29.21 -0.13 -11.30
C ILE A 120 -30.58 -0.63 -10.84
N LEU A 121 -30.66 -1.22 -9.65
CA LEU A 121 -31.93 -1.72 -9.12
C LEU A 121 -32.94 -0.59 -8.90
N ARG A 122 -32.50 0.56 -8.38
CA ARG A 122 -33.37 1.73 -8.15
C ARG A 122 -33.86 2.35 -9.45
N THR A 123 -33.01 2.47 -10.45
CA THR A 123 -33.38 3.02 -11.77
C THR A 123 -34.33 2.07 -12.53
N ARG A 124 -34.12 0.75 -12.46
CA ARG A 124 -35.05 -0.24 -13.03
C ARG A 124 -36.42 -0.21 -12.35
N ARG A 125 -36.47 -0.11 -11.02
CA ARG A 125 -37.74 0.02 -10.28
C ARG A 125 -38.50 1.30 -10.64
N ARG A 126 -37.80 2.42 -10.84
CA ARG A 126 -38.44 3.68 -11.29
C ARG A 126 -39.02 3.56 -12.70
N ARG A 127 -38.30 2.95 -13.65
CA ARG A 127 -38.82 2.73 -15.00
C ARG A 127 -40.01 1.78 -15.04
N ALA A 128 -40.04 0.76 -14.19
CA ALA A 128 -41.20 -0.14 -14.07
C ALA A 128 -42.46 0.58 -13.55
N GLY A 129 -42.31 1.66 -12.77
CA GLY A 129 -43.42 2.48 -12.30
C GLY A 129 -43.93 3.52 -13.31
N THR A 130 -43.21 3.79 -14.40
CA THR A 130 -43.59 4.78 -15.42
C THR A 130 -44.20 4.18 -16.69
N VAL A 131 -44.32 2.85 -16.80
CA VAL A 131 -44.86 2.16 -17.99
C VAL A 131 -46.32 1.73 -17.80
N ASN A 132 -46.87 1.82 -16.59
CA ASN A 132 -48.28 1.53 -16.30
C ASN A 132 -49.12 2.80 -16.06
N ASP A 133 -48.68 3.95 -16.56
CA ASP A 133 -49.58 5.10 -16.71
C ASP A 133 -50.25 4.92 -18.08
N GLU A 134 -51.16 3.95 -18.15
CA GLU A 134 -52.22 3.95 -19.15
C GLU A 134 -52.88 5.32 -19.03
N PHE A 135 -52.64 6.22 -19.99
CA PHE A 135 -53.23 7.55 -20.03
C PHE A 135 -54.68 7.45 -19.57
N SER A 136 -55.00 8.08 -18.43
CA SER A 136 -56.34 7.99 -17.89
C SER A 136 -57.32 8.44 -18.96
N GLU A 137 -58.50 7.81 -19.07
CA GLU A 137 -59.47 8.20 -20.10
C GLU A 137 -59.77 9.71 -20.09
N GLN A 138 -59.64 10.35 -18.91
CA GLN A 138 -59.74 11.79 -18.72
C GLN A 138 -58.63 12.58 -19.45
N GLU A 139 -57.39 12.11 -19.45
CA GLU A 139 -56.28 12.75 -20.16
C GLU A 139 -56.41 12.61 -21.68
N GLN A 140 -56.88 11.45 -22.15
CA GLN A 140 -57.16 11.24 -23.58
C GLN A 140 -58.30 12.14 -24.06
N GLN A 141 -59.38 12.27 -23.28
CA GLN A 141 -60.49 13.16 -23.58
C GLN A 141 -60.05 14.63 -23.59
N ARG A 142 -59.21 15.04 -22.63
CA ARG A 142 -58.66 16.40 -22.56
C ARG A 142 -57.76 16.71 -23.75
N LEU A 143 -56.91 15.76 -24.16
CA LEU A 143 -56.08 15.90 -25.36
C LEU A 143 -56.93 16.01 -26.62
N ALA A 144 -57.95 15.17 -26.78
CA ALA A 144 -58.87 15.21 -27.91
C ALA A 144 -59.62 16.56 -27.98
N ALA A 145 -60.02 17.12 -26.83
CA ALA A 145 -60.65 18.44 -26.76
C ALA A 145 -59.71 19.56 -27.21
N LEU A 146 -58.45 19.53 -26.78
CA LEU A 146 -57.43 20.52 -27.15
C LEU A 146 -57.04 20.45 -28.63
N LEU A 147 -56.93 19.24 -29.19
CA LEU A 147 -56.68 19.05 -30.62
C LEU A 147 -57.84 19.60 -31.46
N LYS A 148 -59.09 19.34 -31.05
CA LYS A 148 -60.29 19.85 -31.71
C LYS A 148 -60.41 21.37 -31.64
N GLU A 149 -59.97 21.99 -30.54
CA GLU A 149 -59.90 23.44 -30.41
C GLU A 149 -58.82 24.03 -31.33
N THR A 150 -57.66 23.38 -31.41
CA THR A 150 -56.54 23.79 -32.28
C THR A 150 -56.92 23.74 -33.76
N ASP A 151 -57.59 22.67 -34.19
CA ASP A 151 -58.10 22.55 -35.57
C ASP A 151 -59.18 23.59 -35.89
N ARG A 152 -60.02 23.94 -34.91
CA ARG A 152 -61.05 24.97 -35.08
C ARG A 152 -60.47 26.39 -35.15
N LYS A 153 -59.27 26.59 -34.60
CA LYS A 153 -58.55 27.88 -34.56
C LYS A 153 -57.50 28.01 -35.68
N LYS A 154 -57.39 26.98 -36.54
CA LYS A 154 -56.59 27.01 -37.75
C LYS A 154 -57.31 27.90 -38.78
N PRO A 155 -56.68 29.00 -39.25
CA PRO A 155 -57.30 29.93 -40.19
C PRO A 155 -57.56 29.30 -41.56
#